data_AF-A0A836VWE3-F1
#
_entry.id   AF-A0A836VWE3-F1
#
_cell.length_a   1.000
_cell.length_b   1.000
_cell.length_c   1.000
_cell.angle_alpha   90.00
_cell.angle_beta   90.00
_cell.angle_gamma   90.00
#
_symmetry.space_group_name_H-M   'P 1'
#
loop_
_entity.id
_entity.type
_entity.pdbx_description
1 polymer ?
#
loop_
_entity_poly.entity_id
_entity_poly.type
_entity_poly.pdbx_seq_one_letter_code
_entity_poly.pdbx_strand_id
1 'polypeptide(L)'
;MPDQVHKLLWSDHPDKDFARRVLTAIGFRDWEAAWRRLQGVCPDDSCRSRLARCLPTLLTSLSETANPDGSLINFERFVQATDHPAELLSYLYENPRAVEILIKLFVGSQFLTEILLRNPNYLERLTQHTRLADIKSREELRNEAARWMEPFKTLEERLDSLRRFHRWELLRIGACDAFGLMDLRAVTAQLSLLADSIVQTCLAELEPVVRVPQEGFAVLAFGKLGGEELNYSSD
;
A
#
# COMPACT_ATOMS: atom_id res chain seq x y z
N MET A 1 -17.97 5.63 24.57
CA MET A 1 -16.53 5.81 24.25
C MET A 1 -16.28 6.63 22.98
N PRO A 2 -17.02 6.51 21.86
CA PRO A 2 -16.70 7.21 20.60
C PRO A 2 -16.67 8.74 20.70
N ASP A 3 -17.62 9.35 21.41
CA ASP A 3 -17.87 10.80 21.31
C ASP A 3 -16.78 11.72 21.90
N GLN A 4 -15.76 11.16 22.58
CA GLN A 4 -14.72 11.96 23.22
C GLN A 4 -13.30 11.68 22.72
N VAL A 5 -13.08 10.68 21.85
CA VAL A 5 -11.72 10.33 21.40
C VAL A 5 -11.05 11.45 20.62
N HIS A 6 -11.84 12.33 19.99
CA HIS A 6 -11.35 13.52 19.30
C HIS A 6 -10.45 14.36 20.24
N LYS A 7 -10.77 14.44 21.55
CA LYS A 7 -9.98 15.18 22.54
C LYS A 7 -8.51 14.77 22.60
N LEU A 8 -8.15 13.56 22.14
CA LEU A 8 -6.77 13.10 22.06
C LEU A 8 -5.90 13.98 21.15
N LEU A 9 -6.48 14.71 20.20
CA LEU A 9 -5.75 15.47 19.18
C LEU A 9 -5.40 16.90 19.59
N TRP A 10 -6.06 17.47 20.60
CA TRP A 10 -5.86 18.86 21.00
C TRP A 10 -5.07 18.97 22.31
N SER A 11 -4.07 19.86 22.31
CA SER A 11 -3.16 20.08 23.44
C SER A 11 -3.73 20.96 24.54
N ASP A 12 -4.82 21.69 24.27
CA ASP A 12 -5.27 22.80 25.12
C ASP A 12 -5.96 22.32 26.42
N HIS A 13 -6.27 21.02 26.50
CA HIS A 13 -6.68 20.34 27.72
C HIS A 13 -6.09 18.91 27.78
N PRO A 14 -4.83 18.74 28.22
CA PRO A 14 -4.18 17.44 28.25
C PRO A 14 -4.73 16.62 29.42
N ASP A 15 -5.88 15.98 29.24
CA ASP A 15 -6.40 14.96 30.15
C ASP A 15 -5.57 13.68 29.97
N LYS A 16 -4.39 13.67 30.61
CA LYS A 16 -3.44 12.56 30.58
C LYS A 16 -4.07 11.24 31.03
N ASP A 17 -4.94 11.30 32.03
CA ASP A 17 -5.64 10.12 32.55
C ASP A 17 -6.62 9.57 31.52
N PHE A 18 -7.35 10.44 30.81
CA PHE A 18 -8.18 10.04 29.68
C PHE A 18 -7.33 9.44 28.55
N ALA A 19 -6.25 10.09 28.13
CA ALA A 19 -5.38 9.60 27.06
C ALA A 19 -4.78 8.23 27.41
N ARG A 20 -4.25 8.08 28.62
CA ARG A 20 -3.71 6.81 29.13
C ARG A 20 -4.75 5.70 29.11
N ARG A 21 -5.95 5.95 29.66
CA ARG A 21 -7.03 4.95 29.69
C ARG A 21 -7.42 4.49 28.29
N VAL A 22 -7.65 5.43 27.37
CA VAL A 22 -8.08 5.10 26.00
C VAL A 22 -6.99 4.36 25.26
N LEU A 23 -5.77 4.91 25.20
CA LEU A 23 -4.69 4.33 24.39
C LEU A 23 -4.16 3.00 24.96
N THR A 24 -4.14 2.84 26.28
CA THR A 24 -3.81 1.52 26.89
C THR A 24 -4.88 0.49 26.56
N ALA A 25 -6.16 0.87 26.53
CA ALA A 25 -7.26 -0.04 26.16
C ALA A 25 -7.22 -0.47 24.68
N ILE A 26 -6.66 0.37 23.79
CA ILE A 26 -6.38 -0.01 22.39
C ILE A 26 -5.22 -1.00 22.29
N GLY A 27 -4.35 -1.08 23.31
CA GLY A 27 -3.21 -2.01 23.32
C GLY A 27 -1.87 -1.37 22.96
N PHE A 28 -1.77 -0.04 22.94
CA PHE A 28 -0.48 0.64 22.78
C PHE A 28 0.43 0.34 23.97
N ARG A 29 1.66 -0.13 23.69
CA ARG A 29 2.67 -0.38 24.73
C ARG A 29 3.24 0.93 25.26
N ASP A 30 3.48 1.89 24.37
CA ASP A 30 3.92 3.24 24.72
C ASP A 30 2.79 4.24 24.40
N TRP A 31 1.81 4.31 25.31
CA TRP A 31 0.66 5.20 25.16
C TRP A 31 1.06 6.69 25.08
N GLU A 32 2.18 7.09 25.71
CA GLU A 32 2.67 8.46 25.66
C GLU A 32 3.25 8.79 24.27
N ALA A 33 4.01 7.88 23.67
CA ALA A 33 4.46 8.03 22.30
C ALA A 33 3.29 8.01 21.31
N ALA A 34 2.33 7.11 21.48
CA ALA A 34 1.14 7.05 20.64
C ALA A 34 0.35 8.37 20.69
N TRP A 35 0.17 8.93 21.89
CA TRP A 35 -0.52 10.21 22.06
C TRP A 35 0.23 11.36 21.39
N ARG A 36 1.55 11.46 21.59
CA ARG A 36 2.38 12.49 20.93
C ARG A 36 2.30 12.38 19.41
N ARG A 37 2.29 11.17 18.85
CA ARG A 37 2.13 10.95 17.40
C ARG A 37 0.77 11.43 16.92
N LEU A 38 -0.33 11.04 17.60
CA LEU A 38 -1.66 11.51 17.23
C LEU A 38 -1.77 13.03 17.21
N GLN A 39 -1.12 13.73 18.14
CA GLN A 39 -1.06 15.20 18.18
C GLN A 39 -0.17 15.80 17.08
N GLY A 40 0.87 15.07 16.64
CA GLY A 40 1.86 15.52 15.65
C GLY A 40 1.61 15.10 14.20
N VAL A 41 0.63 14.22 13.94
CA VAL A 41 0.33 13.72 12.58
C VAL A 41 -0.06 14.84 11.61
N CYS A 42 -0.80 15.85 12.10
CA CYS A 42 -1.37 16.90 11.26
C CYS A 42 -0.60 18.22 11.40
N PRO A 43 -0.25 18.89 10.28
CA PRO A 43 0.51 20.14 10.30
C PRO A 43 -0.32 21.35 10.73
N ASP A 44 -1.66 21.28 10.61
CA ASP A 44 -2.59 22.38 10.91
C ASP A 44 -3.93 21.88 11.50
N ASP A 45 -4.76 22.82 11.96
CA ASP A 45 -6.06 22.54 12.57
C ASP A 45 -7.10 21.99 11.58
N SER A 46 -6.96 22.29 10.28
CA SER A 46 -7.86 21.77 9.24
C SER A 46 -7.64 20.26 9.07
N CYS A 47 -6.39 19.83 8.92
CA CYS A 47 -5.99 18.43 8.92
C CYS A 47 -6.43 17.76 10.23
N ARG A 48 -6.14 18.37 11.38
CA ARG A 48 -6.48 17.82 12.70
C ARG A 48 -7.99 17.57 12.86
N SER A 49 -8.81 18.50 12.38
CA SER A 49 -10.26 18.37 12.39
C SER A 49 -10.76 17.22 11.51
N ARG A 50 -10.10 16.93 10.40
CA ARG A 50 -10.43 15.76 9.55
C ARG A 50 -9.95 14.45 10.18
N LEU A 51 -8.75 14.43 10.77
CA LEU A 51 -8.26 13.29 11.55
C LEU A 51 -9.23 12.95 12.69
N ALA A 52 -9.76 13.95 13.39
CA ALA A 52 -10.73 13.76 14.46
C ALA A 52 -11.97 12.96 14.02
N ARG A 53 -12.40 13.13 12.77
CA ARG A 53 -13.57 12.44 12.21
C ARG A 53 -13.27 10.96 11.91
N CYS A 54 -12.09 10.65 11.36
CA CYS A 54 -11.71 9.26 11.08
C CYS A 54 -11.07 8.53 12.29
N LEU A 55 -10.73 9.25 13.35
CA LEU A 55 -10.05 8.71 14.54
C LEU A 55 -10.78 7.53 15.20
N PRO A 56 -12.12 7.50 15.37
CA PRO A 56 -12.80 6.34 15.93
C PRO A 56 -12.57 5.05 15.14
N THR A 57 -12.68 5.12 13.80
CA THR A 57 -12.44 3.99 12.89
C THR A 57 -10.98 3.55 12.94
N LEU A 58 -10.05 4.52 12.96
CA LEU A 58 -8.61 4.25 13.08
C LEU A 58 -8.29 3.51 14.39
N LEU A 59 -8.76 4.01 15.53
CA LEU A 59 -8.50 3.40 16.84
C LEU A 59 -9.11 2.00 16.94
N THR A 60 -10.33 1.81 16.42
CA THR A 60 -10.98 0.49 16.35
C THR A 60 -10.13 -0.48 15.53
N SER A 61 -9.72 -0.07 14.33
CA SER A 61 -8.85 -0.90 13.47
C SER A 61 -7.52 -1.23 14.14
N LEU A 62 -6.90 -0.27 14.84
CA LEU A 62 -5.65 -0.47 15.56
C LEU A 62 -5.78 -1.45 16.72
N SER A 63 -6.91 -1.42 17.45
CA SER A 63 -7.16 -2.34 18.58
C SER A 63 -7.27 -3.81 18.17
N GLU A 64 -7.56 -4.07 16.89
CA GLU A 64 -7.68 -5.41 16.33
C GLU A 64 -6.34 -5.96 15.83
N THR A 65 -5.25 -5.20 15.97
CA THR A 65 -3.91 -5.58 15.49
C THR A 65 -3.00 -6.09 16.59
N ALA A 66 -2.03 -6.92 16.20
CA ALA A 66 -0.97 -7.39 17.11
C ALA A 66 0.12 -6.33 17.40
N ASN A 67 0.17 -5.24 16.62
CA ASN A 67 1.20 -4.20 16.73
C ASN A 67 0.62 -2.79 16.46
N PRO A 68 -0.23 -2.27 17.36
CA PRO A 68 -0.84 -0.94 17.20
C PRO A 68 0.21 0.18 17.17
N ASP A 69 1.28 0.09 17.97
CA ASP A 69 2.37 1.07 17.98
C ASP A 69 3.04 1.20 16.59
N GLY A 70 3.40 0.07 15.97
CA GLY A 70 4.00 0.05 14.63
C GLY A 70 3.06 0.54 13.54
N SER A 71 1.78 0.16 13.61
CA SER A 71 0.77 0.61 12.65
C SER A 71 0.49 2.10 12.75
N LEU A 72 0.49 2.69 13.94
CA LEU A 72 0.35 4.14 14.11
C LEU A 72 1.55 4.90 13.54
N ILE A 73 2.77 4.37 13.69
CA ILE A 73 3.97 4.93 13.04
C ILE A 73 3.80 4.95 11.51
N ASN A 74 3.37 3.83 10.93
CA ASN A 74 3.17 3.75 9.48
C ASN A 74 2.00 4.63 9.01
N PHE A 75 0.94 4.78 9.81
CA PHE A 75 -0.15 5.71 9.53
C PHE A 75 0.33 7.17 9.50
N GLU A 76 1.11 7.60 10.49
CA GLU A 76 1.72 8.94 10.49
C GLU A 76 2.60 9.15 9.25
N ARG A 77 3.49 8.20 8.95
CA ARG A 77 4.33 8.25 7.74
C ARG A 77 3.49 8.36 6.46
N PHE A 78 2.36 7.67 6.40
CA PHE A 78 1.46 7.69 5.25
C PHE A 78 0.75 9.02 5.07
N VAL A 79 0.27 9.63 6.16
CA VAL A 79 -0.29 10.99 6.14
C VAL A 79 0.78 12.02 5.74
N GLN A 80 2.02 11.85 6.18
CA GLN A 80 3.14 12.73 5.83
C GLN A 80 3.66 12.53 4.40
N ALA A 81 3.37 11.39 3.77
CA ALA A 81 3.83 11.07 2.41
C ALA A 81 2.95 11.67 1.30
N THR A 82 1.83 12.30 1.64
CA THR A 82 0.92 12.95 0.68
C THR A 82 1.05 14.47 0.73
N ASP A 83 0.95 15.12 -0.43
CA ASP A 83 0.91 16.58 -0.55
C ASP A 83 -0.41 17.17 0.01
N HIS A 84 -1.46 16.35 0.15
CA HIS A 84 -2.80 16.79 0.54
C HIS A 84 -3.37 15.94 1.71
N PRO A 85 -2.74 15.99 2.90
CA PRO A 85 -3.11 15.13 4.05
C PRO A 85 -4.55 15.33 4.51
N ALA A 86 -5.07 16.56 4.41
CA ALA A 86 -6.46 16.85 4.72
C ALA A 86 -7.41 16.07 3.78
N GLU A 87 -7.15 16.03 2.48
CA GLU A 87 -8.00 15.30 1.51
C GLU A 87 -7.95 13.80 1.74
N LEU A 88 -6.76 13.26 2.00
CA LEU A 88 -6.60 11.87 2.40
C LEU A 88 -7.44 11.53 3.64
N LEU A 89 -7.38 12.35 4.70
CA LEU A 89 -8.14 12.08 5.92
C LEU A 89 -9.66 12.17 5.71
N SER A 90 -10.13 13.08 4.85
CA SER A 90 -11.53 13.09 4.41
C SER A 90 -11.89 11.79 3.70
N TYR A 91 -11.03 11.33 2.77
CA TYR A 91 -11.24 10.08 2.06
C TYR A 91 -11.34 8.88 3.01
N LEU A 92 -10.45 8.80 4.01
CA LEU A 92 -10.47 7.74 5.03
C LEU A 92 -11.71 7.78 5.91
N TYR A 93 -12.22 8.97 6.21
CA TYR A 93 -13.48 9.12 6.94
C TYR A 93 -14.68 8.64 6.09
N GLU A 94 -14.72 9.00 4.82
CA GLU A 94 -15.79 8.62 3.88
C GLU A 94 -15.73 7.14 3.51
N ASN A 95 -14.55 6.52 3.58
CA ASN A 95 -14.30 5.13 3.18
C ASN A 95 -13.64 4.34 4.33
N PRO A 96 -14.40 3.89 5.35
CA PRO A 96 -13.85 3.13 6.49
C PRO A 96 -13.04 1.90 6.09
N ARG A 97 -13.43 1.22 5.00
CA ARG A 97 -12.68 0.08 4.43
C ARG A 97 -11.26 0.44 4.01
N ALA A 98 -11.00 1.70 3.64
CA ALA A 98 -9.65 2.17 3.33
C ALA A 98 -8.75 2.13 4.57
N VAL A 99 -9.30 2.47 5.74
CA VAL A 99 -8.57 2.39 7.03
C VAL A 99 -8.23 0.93 7.34
N GLU A 100 -9.19 0.02 7.19
CA GLU A 100 -8.97 -1.42 7.40
C GLU A 100 -7.87 -1.96 6.47
N ILE A 101 -7.89 -1.62 5.18
CA ILE A 101 -6.84 -2.00 4.21
C ILE A 101 -5.48 -1.45 4.63
N LEU A 102 -5.39 -0.17 4.99
CA LEU A 102 -4.14 0.42 5.45
C LEU A 102 -3.57 -0.32 6.64
N ILE A 103 -4.37 -0.49 7.70
CA ILE A 103 -3.93 -1.11 8.93
C ILE A 103 -3.54 -2.57 8.70
N LYS A 104 -4.31 -3.32 7.88
CA LYS A 104 -3.98 -4.70 7.52
C LYS A 104 -2.64 -4.80 6.80
N LEU A 105 -2.38 -3.90 5.85
CA LEU A 105 -1.10 -3.86 5.11
C LEU A 105 0.07 -3.46 6.02
N PHE A 106 -0.11 -2.48 6.92
CA PHE A 106 0.93 -2.04 7.85
C PHE A 106 1.39 -3.12 8.82
N VAL A 107 0.46 -3.97 9.27
CA VAL A 107 0.79 -5.11 10.13
C VAL A 107 1.36 -6.28 9.32
N GLY A 108 0.81 -6.52 8.13
CA GLY A 108 1.10 -7.72 7.36
C GLY A 108 2.43 -7.70 6.60
N SER A 109 2.89 -6.53 6.13
CA SER A 109 4.11 -6.46 5.33
C SER A 109 4.74 -5.07 5.30
N GLN A 110 5.98 -4.98 5.81
CA GLN A 110 6.80 -3.77 5.68
C GLN A 110 7.08 -3.45 4.21
N PHE A 111 7.30 -4.48 3.37
CA PHE A 111 7.55 -4.29 1.94
C PHE A 111 6.38 -3.60 1.23
N LEU A 112 5.15 -4.10 1.44
CA LEU A 112 3.95 -3.50 0.85
C LEU A 112 3.67 -2.11 1.44
N THR A 113 3.96 -1.92 2.72
CA THR A 113 3.90 -0.60 3.37
C THR A 113 4.81 0.40 2.67
N GLU A 114 6.07 0.06 2.40
CA GLU A 114 7.00 0.95 1.69
C GLU A 114 6.56 1.26 0.24
N ILE A 115 5.93 0.30 -0.44
CA ILE A 115 5.31 0.57 -1.75
C ILE A 115 4.22 1.63 -1.62
N LEU A 116 3.34 1.47 -0.63
CA LEU A 116 2.20 2.34 -0.43
C LEU A 116 2.61 3.75 0.05
N LEU A 117 3.61 3.85 0.93
CA LEU A 117 4.19 5.13 1.36
C LEU A 117 4.79 5.91 0.18
N ARG A 118 5.41 5.22 -0.79
CA ARG A 118 5.95 5.87 -1.99
C ARG A 118 4.88 6.19 -3.04
N ASN A 119 3.68 5.61 -2.94
CA ASN A 119 2.60 5.79 -3.90
C ASN A 119 1.24 5.89 -3.17
N PRO A 120 0.97 6.97 -2.39
CA PRO A 120 -0.22 7.02 -1.53
C PRO A 120 -1.56 6.91 -2.29
N ASN A 121 -1.58 7.36 -3.54
CA ASN A 121 -2.73 7.24 -4.43
C ASN A 121 -3.13 5.77 -4.74
N TYR A 122 -2.27 4.79 -4.47
CA TYR A 122 -2.63 3.38 -4.64
C TYR A 122 -3.70 2.91 -3.66
N LEU A 123 -3.86 3.58 -2.51
CA LEU A 123 -4.92 3.22 -1.56
C LEU A 123 -6.32 3.38 -2.19
N GLU A 124 -6.56 4.51 -2.85
CA GLU A 124 -7.82 4.77 -3.53
C GLU A 124 -8.08 3.72 -4.62
N ARG A 125 -7.03 3.36 -5.37
CA ARG A 125 -7.14 2.28 -6.35
C ARG A 125 -7.47 0.94 -5.71
N LEU A 126 -6.84 0.54 -4.61
CA LEU A 126 -7.14 -0.72 -3.92
C LEU A 126 -8.60 -0.79 -3.43
N THR A 127 -9.15 0.36 -3.01
CA THR A 127 -10.49 0.46 -2.43
C THR A 127 -11.59 0.51 -3.48
N GLN A 128 -11.32 1.11 -4.65
CA GLN A 128 -12.29 1.22 -5.75
C GLN A 128 -12.28 0.02 -6.71
N HIS A 129 -11.25 -0.84 -6.68
CA HIS A 129 -11.09 -1.90 -7.67
C HIS A 129 -12.06 -3.07 -7.43
N THR A 130 -13.12 -3.15 -8.24
CA THR A 130 -14.15 -4.21 -8.15
C THR A 130 -13.63 -5.61 -8.50
N ARG A 131 -12.51 -5.69 -9.23
CA ARG A 131 -11.88 -6.93 -9.74
C ARG A 131 -10.47 -7.15 -9.18
N LEU A 132 -10.25 -6.78 -7.91
CA LEU A 132 -8.92 -6.77 -7.29
C LEU A 132 -8.29 -8.18 -7.27
N ALA A 133 -9.11 -9.19 -7.00
CA ALA A 133 -8.71 -10.59 -6.83
C ALA A 133 -8.65 -11.39 -8.15
N ASP A 134 -8.85 -10.75 -9.29
CA ASP A 134 -8.80 -11.45 -10.58
C ASP A 134 -7.39 -11.99 -10.83
N ILE A 135 -7.35 -13.25 -11.28
CA ILE A 135 -6.13 -13.92 -11.73
C ILE A 135 -5.88 -13.45 -13.16
N LYS A 136 -4.78 -12.71 -13.34
CA LYS A 136 -4.39 -12.17 -14.64
C LYS A 136 -3.48 -13.14 -15.36
N SER A 137 -3.76 -13.37 -16.63
CA SER A 137 -2.84 -14.04 -17.54
C SER A 137 -1.61 -13.17 -17.83
N ARG A 138 -0.56 -13.80 -18.34
CA ARG A 138 0.65 -13.13 -18.82
C ARG A 138 0.35 -12.04 -19.85
N GLU A 139 -0.57 -12.32 -20.78
CA GLU A 139 -0.96 -11.39 -21.84
C GLU A 139 -1.70 -10.17 -21.27
N GLU A 140 -2.63 -10.37 -20.33
CA GLU A 140 -3.32 -9.27 -19.64
C GLU A 140 -2.33 -8.37 -18.89
N LEU A 141 -1.36 -8.94 -18.18
CA LEU A 141 -0.32 -8.18 -17.49
C LEU A 141 0.55 -7.37 -18.46
N ARG A 142 0.94 -7.94 -19.61
CA ARG A 142 1.68 -7.22 -20.66
C ARG A 142 0.84 -6.08 -21.26
N ASN A 143 -0.43 -6.32 -21.54
CA ASN A 143 -1.34 -5.31 -22.09
C ASN A 143 -1.59 -4.16 -21.09
N GLU A 144 -1.70 -4.48 -19.80
CA GLU A 144 -1.74 -3.46 -18.75
C GLU A 144 -0.44 -2.67 -18.66
N ALA A 145 0.72 -3.35 -18.64
CA ALA A 145 2.03 -2.68 -18.63
C ALA A 145 2.16 -1.70 -19.82
N ALA A 146 1.76 -2.13 -21.02
CA ALA A 146 1.77 -1.29 -22.21
C ALA A 146 0.90 -0.03 -22.05
N ARG A 147 -0.31 -0.16 -21.49
CA ARG A 147 -1.19 0.99 -21.20
C ARG A 147 -0.60 1.96 -20.17
N TRP A 148 0.12 1.46 -19.17
CA TRP A 148 0.83 2.34 -18.22
C TRP A 148 1.98 3.10 -18.86
N MET A 149 2.62 2.53 -19.88
CA MET A 149 3.74 3.16 -20.59
C MET A 149 3.29 4.07 -21.74
N GLU A 150 2.10 3.87 -22.30
CA GLU A 150 1.54 4.62 -23.45
C GLU A 150 1.71 6.14 -23.36
N PRO A 151 1.48 6.82 -22.21
CA PRO A 151 1.62 8.27 -22.14
C PRO A 151 3.05 8.78 -22.31
N PHE A 152 4.05 7.91 -22.18
CA PHE A 152 5.47 8.27 -22.13
C PHE A 152 6.18 7.96 -23.44
N LYS A 153 7.08 8.87 -23.83
CA LYS A 153 7.74 8.83 -25.14
C LYS A 153 9.17 8.32 -25.06
N THR A 154 9.90 8.70 -24.00
CA THR A 154 11.29 8.27 -23.84
C THR A 154 11.35 6.89 -23.20
N LEU A 155 12.39 6.12 -23.52
CA LEU A 155 12.60 4.79 -22.92
C LEU A 155 12.69 4.89 -21.38
N GLU A 156 13.39 5.90 -20.86
CA GLU A 156 13.57 6.09 -19.43
C GLU A 156 12.24 6.28 -18.70
N GLU A 157 11.39 7.20 -19.18
CA GLU A 157 10.07 7.45 -18.60
C GLU A 157 9.16 6.22 -18.69
N ARG A 158 9.25 5.46 -19.80
CA ARG A 158 8.48 4.23 -20.00
C ARG A 158 8.92 3.15 -19.01
N LEU A 159 10.22 2.93 -18.83
CA LEU A 159 10.75 1.99 -17.85
C LEU A 159 10.41 2.41 -16.40
N ASP A 160 10.39 3.70 -16.10
CA ASP A 160 9.90 4.20 -14.82
C ASP A 160 8.41 3.94 -14.63
N SER A 161 7.61 4.07 -15.69
CA SER A 161 6.19 3.68 -15.64
C SER A 161 6.01 2.19 -15.43
N LEU A 162 6.83 1.36 -16.07
CA LEU A 162 6.84 -0.09 -15.88
C LEU A 162 7.17 -0.46 -14.42
N ARG A 163 8.13 0.23 -13.79
CA ARG A 163 8.44 0.06 -12.36
C ARG A 163 7.26 0.42 -11.46
N ARG A 164 6.49 1.47 -11.79
CA ARG A 164 5.26 1.83 -11.06
C ARG A 164 4.17 0.76 -11.25
N PHE A 165 3.96 0.29 -12.48
CA PHE A 165 3.05 -0.83 -12.76
C PHE A 165 3.41 -2.08 -11.97
N HIS A 166 4.69 -2.46 -11.96
CA HIS A 166 5.18 -3.61 -11.19
C HIS A 166 4.88 -3.46 -9.69
N ARG A 167 5.19 -2.31 -9.10
CA ARG A 167 4.89 -2.03 -7.68
C ARG A 167 3.39 -2.07 -7.39
N TRP A 168 2.57 -1.56 -8.30
CA TRP A 168 1.11 -1.63 -8.18
C TRP A 168 0.62 -3.09 -8.17
N GLU A 169 1.08 -3.93 -9.10
CA GLU A 169 0.67 -5.34 -9.13
C GLU A 169 1.15 -6.11 -7.91
N LEU A 170 2.38 -5.86 -7.43
CA LEU A 170 2.86 -6.43 -6.16
C LEU A 170 1.96 -6.04 -4.99
N LEU A 171 1.56 -4.76 -4.92
CA LEU A 171 0.64 -4.28 -3.89
C LEU A 171 -0.75 -4.90 -4.02
N ARG A 172 -1.29 -5.02 -5.24
CA ARG A 172 -2.58 -5.67 -5.51
C ARG A 172 -2.57 -7.12 -5.06
N ILE A 173 -1.58 -7.90 -5.49
CA ILE A 173 -1.45 -9.32 -5.14
C ILE A 173 -1.26 -9.44 -3.62
N GLY A 174 -0.40 -8.62 -3.03
CA GLY A 174 -0.17 -8.55 -1.58
C GLY A 174 -1.41 -8.19 -0.76
N ALA A 175 -2.22 -7.26 -1.24
CA ALA A 175 -3.50 -6.94 -0.60
C ALA A 175 -4.46 -8.12 -0.69
N CYS A 176 -4.53 -8.81 -1.84
CA CYS A 176 -5.39 -9.99 -1.98
C CYS A 176 -4.95 -11.13 -1.04
N ASP A 177 -3.65 -11.39 -0.94
CA ASP A 177 -3.08 -12.35 0.01
C ASP A 177 -3.43 -11.98 1.47
N ALA A 178 -3.19 -10.74 1.87
CA ALA A 178 -3.45 -10.25 3.23
C ALA A 178 -4.93 -10.34 3.65
N PHE A 179 -5.85 -10.25 2.69
CA PHE A 179 -7.29 -10.38 2.89
C PHE A 179 -7.85 -11.78 2.58
N GLY A 180 -6.99 -12.76 2.25
CA GLY A 180 -7.40 -14.13 1.94
C GLY A 180 -8.22 -14.26 0.66
N LEU A 181 -8.09 -13.31 -0.26
CA LEU A 181 -8.79 -13.29 -1.56
C LEU A 181 -8.06 -14.12 -2.63
N MET A 182 -6.78 -14.46 -2.39
CA MET A 182 -6.00 -15.39 -3.19
C MET A 182 -5.36 -16.42 -2.25
N ASP A 183 -5.33 -17.69 -2.66
CA ASP A 183 -4.56 -18.70 -1.95
C ASP A 183 -3.07 -18.62 -2.29
N LEU A 184 -2.23 -19.33 -1.53
CA LEU A 184 -0.78 -19.30 -1.72
C LEU A 184 -0.36 -19.68 -3.15
N ARG A 185 -1.03 -20.67 -3.77
CA ARG A 185 -0.72 -21.10 -5.14
C ARG A 185 -1.03 -20.01 -6.14
N ALA A 186 -2.19 -19.35 -6.00
CA ALA A 186 -2.57 -18.23 -6.84
C ALA A 186 -1.60 -17.05 -6.67
N VAL A 187 -1.17 -16.75 -5.44
CA VAL A 187 -0.17 -15.70 -5.16
C VAL A 187 1.15 -16.00 -5.85
N THR A 188 1.74 -17.19 -5.67
CA THR A 188 3.04 -17.52 -6.28
C THR A 188 2.98 -17.56 -7.80
N ALA A 189 1.87 -18.06 -8.36
CA ALA A 189 1.64 -18.05 -9.80
C ALA A 189 1.50 -16.62 -10.35
N GLN A 190 0.72 -15.76 -9.69
CA GLN A 190 0.56 -14.35 -10.11
C GLN A 190 1.89 -13.57 -10.02
N LEU A 191 2.70 -13.79 -8.97
CA LEU A 191 4.03 -13.19 -8.87
C LEU A 191 4.97 -13.65 -9.99
N SER A 192 4.93 -14.94 -10.33
CA SER A 192 5.73 -15.52 -11.42
C SER A 192 5.31 -14.98 -12.79
N LEU A 193 4.00 -14.92 -13.05
CA LEU A 193 3.44 -14.34 -14.28
C LEU A 193 3.76 -12.85 -14.39
N LEU A 194 3.72 -12.11 -13.28
CA LEU A 194 4.13 -10.71 -13.23
C LEU A 194 5.60 -10.57 -13.62
N ALA A 195 6.52 -11.30 -12.98
CA ALA A 195 7.95 -11.24 -13.30
C ALA A 195 8.23 -11.54 -14.78
N ASP A 196 7.64 -12.61 -15.32
CA ASP A 196 7.80 -12.97 -16.73
C ASP A 196 7.22 -11.90 -17.67
N SER A 197 6.04 -11.33 -17.35
CA SER A 197 5.46 -10.24 -18.13
C SER A 197 6.35 -8.99 -18.15
N ILE A 198 7.01 -8.66 -17.03
CA ILE A 198 7.94 -7.54 -16.94
C ILE A 198 9.18 -7.80 -17.79
N VAL A 199 9.78 -9.00 -17.71
CA VAL A 199 10.95 -9.38 -18.53
C VAL A 199 10.63 -9.24 -20.01
N GLN A 200 9.51 -9.81 -20.46
CA GLN A 200 9.11 -9.74 -21.87
C GLN A 200 8.80 -8.31 -22.32
N THR A 201 8.22 -7.49 -21.44
CA THR A 201 7.95 -6.08 -21.74
C THR A 201 9.27 -5.31 -21.88
N CYS A 202 10.23 -5.51 -20.98
CA CYS A 202 11.56 -4.90 -21.08
C CYS A 202 12.28 -5.27 -22.39
N LEU A 203 12.23 -6.55 -22.78
CA LEU A 203 12.84 -6.98 -24.04
C LEU A 203 12.21 -6.27 -25.25
N ALA A 204 10.88 -6.14 -25.28
CA ALA A 204 10.17 -5.44 -26.36
C ALA A 204 10.53 -3.95 -26.43
N GLU A 205 10.71 -3.30 -25.29
CA GLU A 205 11.12 -1.89 -25.22
C GLU A 205 12.59 -1.67 -25.64
N LEU A 206 13.46 -2.67 -25.45
CA LEU A 206 14.89 -2.58 -25.78
C LEU A 206 15.20 -2.90 -27.25
N GLU A 207 14.41 -3.75 -27.91
CA GLU A 207 14.60 -4.12 -29.32
C GLU A 207 14.85 -2.92 -30.27
N PRO A 208 14.04 -1.84 -30.27
CA PRO A 208 14.28 -0.68 -31.15
C PRO A 208 15.56 0.09 -30.80
N VAL A 209 16.05 -0.04 -29.56
CA VAL A 209 17.22 0.67 -29.05
C VAL A 209 18.50 -0.06 -29.44
N VAL A 210 18.53 -1.37 -29.22
CA VAL A 210 19.72 -2.21 -29.50
C VAL A 210 19.80 -2.66 -30.95
N ARG A 211 18.70 -2.55 -31.72
CA ARG A 211 18.59 -2.96 -33.13
C ARG A 211 18.99 -4.42 -33.38
N VAL A 212 18.83 -5.27 -32.38
CA VAL A 212 19.01 -6.72 -32.47
C VAL A 212 17.60 -7.32 -32.50
N PRO A 213 17.22 -8.04 -33.56
CA PRO A 213 15.93 -8.72 -33.61
C PRO A 213 15.79 -9.67 -32.42
N GLN A 214 14.60 -9.74 -31.83
CA GLN A 214 14.32 -10.77 -30.82
C GLN A 214 14.30 -12.20 -31.39
N GLU A 215 14.21 -12.34 -32.71
CA GLU A 215 14.26 -13.64 -33.38
C GLU A 215 15.55 -14.40 -33.04
N GLY A 216 15.41 -15.56 -32.42
CA GLY A 216 16.54 -16.39 -31.98
C GLY A 216 17.12 -16.02 -30.61
N PHE A 217 16.54 -15.04 -29.90
CA PHE A 217 16.88 -14.73 -28.51
C PHE A 217 15.91 -15.42 -27.54
N ALA A 218 16.44 -16.00 -26.47
CA ALA A 218 15.65 -16.65 -25.44
C ALA A 218 16.15 -16.25 -24.04
N VAL A 219 15.20 -15.99 -23.14
CA VAL A 219 15.46 -15.88 -21.70
C VAL A 219 14.93 -17.13 -21.03
N LEU A 220 15.81 -17.83 -20.34
CA LEU A 220 15.46 -19.04 -19.60
C LEU A 220 15.42 -18.71 -18.11
N ALA A 221 14.24 -18.87 -17.51
CA ALA A 221 14.08 -18.74 -16.07
C ALA A 221 14.52 -20.01 -15.35
N PHE A 222 15.31 -19.85 -14.29
CA PHE A 222 15.75 -20.92 -13.40
C PHE A 222 15.24 -20.66 -11.97
N GLY A 223 15.41 -21.63 -11.07
CA GLY A 223 15.02 -21.51 -9.67
C GLY A 223 13.52 -21.31 -9.50
N LYS A 224 13.12 -20.41 -8.58
CA LYS A 224 11.72 -20.18 -8.23
C LYS A 224 10.88 -19.67 -9.41
N LEU A 225 11.42 -18.78 -10.25
CA LEU A 225 10.71 -18.31 -11.44
C LEU A 225 10.53 -19.46 -12.44
N GLY A 226 11.56 -20.29 -12.65
CA GLY A 226 11.46 -21.47 -13.50
C GLY A 226 10.47 -22.53 -12.99
N GLY A 227 10.23 -22.55 -11.67
CA GLY A 227 9.22 -23.40 -11.03
C GLY A 227 7.85 -22.74 -10.83
N GLU A 228 7.66 -21.49 -11.26
CA GLU A 228 6.43 -20.70 -11.04
C GLU A 228 6.05 -20.51 -9.55
N GLU A 229 7.05 -20.46 -8.68
CA GLU A 229 6.93 -20.40 -7.22
C GLU A 229 7.57 -19.13 -6.62
N LEU A 230 7.54 -18.01 -7.36
CA LEU A 230 8.03 -16.73 -6.84
C LEU A 230 7.30 -16.28 -5.58
N ASN A 231 8.05 -15.62 -4.69
CA ASN A 231 7.52 -14.92 -3.53
C ASN A 231 7.96 -13.44 -3.54
N TYR A 232 7.41 -12.61 -2.66
CA TYR A 232 7.66 -11.15 -2.65
C TYR A 232 9.14 -10.75 -2.46
N SER A 233 9.97 -11.62 -1.89
CA SER A 233 11.39 -11.37 -1.62
C SER A 233 12.32 -12.10 -2.58
N SER A 234 11.79 -12.59 -3.70
CA SER A 234 12.60 -13.27 -4.71
C SER A 234 13.42 -12.25 -5.51
N ASP A 235 14.58 -12.71 -5.98
CA ASP A 235 15.53 -11.93 -6.77
C ASP A 235 14.96 -11.47 -8.12
#